data_AF-A0A4Q4D049-F1
#
_entry.id   AF-A0A4Q4D049-F1
#
_cell.length_a   1.000
_cell.length_b   1.000
_cell.length_c   1.000
_cell.angle_alpha   90.00
_cell.angle_beta   90.00
_cell.angle_gamma   90.00
#
_symmetry.space_group_name_H-M   'P 1'
#
loop_
_entity.id
_entity.type
_entity.pdbx_description
1 polymer ?
#
loop_
_entity_poly.entity_id
_entity_poly.type
_entity_poly.pdbx_seq_one_letter_code
_entity_poly.pdbx_strand_id
1 'polypeptide(L)'
;MQDLLGLEGLARQPLVRRGFVMTSLMAGFTLAVPTAEAQVIHTDSSGLHAEEVRIPVSGGTLPGYAAAPAAAGRYPVVLVIEE
;
A
#
# COMPACT_ATOMS: atom_id res chain seq x y z
N MET A 1 14.71 7.97 20.33
CA MET A 1 14.01 6.68 20.41
C MET A 1 12.66 6.86 21.10
N GLN A 2 11.75 7.66 20.54
CA GLN A 2 10.46 7.99 21.19
C GLN A 2 9.28 8.08 20.22
N ASP A 3 9.42 7.69 18.95
CA ASP A 3 8.34 7.90 17.97
C ASP A 3 8.28 6.80 16.90
N LEU A 4 8.31 5.53 17.32
CA LEU A 4 8.30 4.39 16.38
C LEU A 4 6.90 3.81 16.14
N LEU A 5 5.86 4.31 16.82
CA LEU A 5 4.54 3.66 16.79
C LEU A 5 3.38 4.62 16.45
N GLY A 6 3.57 5.95 16.36
CA GLY A 6 2.49 6.87 15.94
C GLY A 6 1.26 6.89 16.88
N LEU A 7 1.42 6.45 18.13
CA LEU A 7 0.33 6.20 19.09
C LEU A 7 -0.12 7.44 19.85
N GLU A 8 0.53 8.59 19.64
CA GLU A 8 0.24 9.81 20.40
C GLU A 8 -1.23 10.26 20.27
N GLY A 9 -1.89 9.91 19.17
CA GLY A 9 -3.32 10.15 18.96
C GLY A 9 -4.22 9.24 19.82
N LEU A 10 -3.76 8.05 20.20
CA LEU A 10 -4.48 7.11 21.08
C LEU A 10 -4.34 7.46 22.56
N ALA A 11 -3.23 8.09 22.96
CA ALA A 11 -2.99 8.50 24.35
C ALA A 11 -3.82 9.74 24.76
N ARG A 12 -4.18 10.60 23.80
CA ARG A 12 -4.85 11.90 24.07
C ARG A 12 -6.38 11.83 24.13
N GLN A 13 -7.00 10.73 23.69
CA GLN A 13 -8.45 10.52 23.77
C GLN A 13 -8.75 9.12 24.32
N PRO A 14 -9.39 9.00 25.50
CA PRO A 14 -9.59 7.71 26.15
C PRO A 14 -10.49 6.85 25.29
N LEU A 15 -9.98 5.72 24.75
CA LEU A 15 -10.72 4.61 24.11
C LEU A 15 -12.14 4.95 23.59
N VAL A 16 -12.25 6.03 22.83
CA VAL A 16 -13.52 6.38 22.19
C VAL A 16 -13.76 5.35 21.10
N ARG A 17 -15.03 5.04 20.81
CA ARG A 17 -15.45 3.93 19.94
C ARG A 17 -14.56 3.72 18.71
N ARG A 18 -14.14 4.81 18.02
CA ARG A 18 -13.24 4.72 16.85
C ARG A 18 -11.83 4.23 17.19
N GLY A 19 -11.21 4.75 18.25
CA GLY A 19 -9.88 4.32 18.67
C GLY A 19 -9.85 2.87 19.13
N PHE A 20 -10.82 2.47 19.95
CA PHE A 20 -10.94 1.07 20.39
C PHE A 20 -11.13 0.11 19.21
N VAL A 21 -12.05 0.42 18.29
CA VAL A 21 -12.31 -0.42 17.11
C VAL A 21 -11.09 -0.52 16.20
N MET A 22 -10.45 0.59 15.83
CA MET A 22 -9.27 0.56 14.97
C MET A 22 -8.10 -0.19 15.60
N THR A 23 -7.80 0.04 16.88
CA THR A 23 -6.72 -0.66 17.57
C THR A 23 -6.99 -2.16 17.67
N SER A 24 -8.22 -2.56 18.03
CA SER A 24 -8.59 -3.98 18.11
C SER A 24 -8.55 -4.69 16.76
N LEU A 25 -8.96 -4.01 15.68
CA LEU A 25 -8.91 -4.55 14.32
C LEU A 25 -7.49 -4.76 13.83
N MET A 26 -6.60 -3.77 14.01
CA MET A 26 -5.20 -3.89 13.62
C MET A 26 -4.51 -5.01 14.41
N ALA A 27 -4.66 -5.02 15.75
CA ALA A 27 -4.06 -6.07 16.59
C ALA A 27 -4.58 -7.47 16.26
N GLY A 28 -5.89 -7.59 16.02
CA GLY A 28 -6.51 -8.86 15.62
C GLY A 28 -6.08 -9.33 14.23
N PHE A 29 -5.99 -8.41 13.26
CA PHE A 29 -5.51 -8.69 11.91
C PHE A 29 -4.05 -9.19 11.92
N THR A 30 -3.15 -8.49 12.61
CA THR A 30 -1.73 -8.88 12.71
C THR A 30 -1.55 -10.28 13.29
N LEU A 31 -2.38 -10.70 14.26
CA LEU A 31 -2.30 -12.04 14.85
C LEU A 31 -2.96 -13.13 14.01
N ALA A 32 -3.96 -12.79 13.19
CA ALA A 32 -4.79 -13.75 12.47
C ALA A 32 -4.33 -14.00 11.03
N VAL A 33 -3.49 -13.13 10.47
CA VAL A 33 -3.04 -13.24 9.07
C VAL A 33 -1.84 -14.18 8.98
N PRO A 34 -1.95 -15.34 8.30
CA PRO A 34 -0.78 -16.13 7.95
C PRO A 34 0.09 -15.33 6.97
N THR A 35 1.38 -15.67 6.88
CA THR A 35 2.26 -15.13 5.83
C THR A 35 1.55 -15.21 4.50
N ALA A 36 1.51 -14.10 3.74
CA ALA A 36 0.88 -14.08 2.43
C ALA A 36 1.68 -14.99 1.47
N GLU A 37 1.34 -16.27 1.45
CA GLU A 37 1.83 -17.25 0.47
C GLU A 37 1.13 -16.93 -0.85
N ALA A 38 1.68 -15.97 -1.60
CA ALA A 38 1.16 -15.62 -2.90
C ALA A 38 1.36 -16.81 -3.86
N GLN A 39 0.27 -17.41 -4.34
CA GLN A 39 0.34 -18.21 -5.56
C GLN A 39 0.67 -17.27 -6.70
N VAL A 40 1.92 -17.28 -7.16
CA VAL A 40 2.39 -16.42 -8.24
C VAL A 40 1.69 -16.84 -9.53
N ILE A 41 0.76 -16.00 -10.00
CA ILE A 41 0.17 -16.10 -11.32
C ILE A 41 0.96 -15.17 -12.24
N HIS A 42 1.65 -15.74 -13.22
CA HIS A 42 2.31 -14.95 -14.26
C HIS A 42 1.34 -14.66 -15.41
N THR A 43 1.09 -13.38 -15.65
CA THR A 43 0.39 -12.88 -16.83
C THR A 43 1.37 -12.21 -17.77
N ASP A 44 1.22 -12.41 -19.08
CA ASP A 44 2.05 -11.70 -20.06
C ASP A 44 1.68 -10.21 -20.16
N SER A 45 2.55 -9.43 -20.80
CA SER A 45 2.37 -7.99 -21.02
C SER A 45 1.78 -7.66 -22.40
N SER A 46 1.18 -8.63 -23.10
CA SER A 46 0.64 -8.41 -24.43
C SER A 46 -0.45 -7.33 -24.42
N GLY A 47 -0.28 -6.33 -25.28
CA GLY A 47 -1.20 -5.19 -25.35
C GLY A 47 -1.03 -4.16 -24.23
N LEU A 48 0.03 -4.24 -23.41
CA LEU A 48 0.38 -3.26 -22.39
C LEU A 48 1.71 -2.56 -22.71
N HIS A 49 1.80 -1.28 -22.36
CA HIS A 49 3.09 -0.63 -22.07
C HIS A 49 3.42 -0.94 -20.61
N ALA A 50 4.41 -1.80 -20.40
CA ALA A 50 4.82 -2.29 -19.09
C ALA A 50 6.32 -2.01 -18.88
N GLU A 51 6.65 -1.11 -17.96
CA GLU A 51 8.02 -0.63 -17.78
C GLU A 51 8.35 -0.23 -16.34
N GLU A 52 9.66 -0.17 -16.06
CA GLU A 52 10.17 0.49 -14.86
C GLU A 52 10.10 2.01 -15.07
N VAL A 53 9.51 2.71 -14.09
CA VAL A 53 9.36 4.16 -14.10
C VAL A 53 10.14 4.80 -12.96
N ARG A 54 10.56 6.05 -13.18
CA ARG A 54 11.14 6.92 -12.14
C ARG A 54 10.18 8.05 -11.84
N ILE A 55 9.56 8.01 -10.66
CA ILE A 55 8.56 8.99 -10.24
C ILE A 55 9.28 10.12 -9.48
N PRO A 56 9.21 11.38 -9.95
CA PRO A 56 9.83 12.50 -9.27
C PRO A 56 9.09 12.81 -7.96
N VAL A 57 9.84 12.98 -6.88
CA VAL A 57 9.36 13.39 -5.56
C VAL A 57 10.25 14.51 -5.00
N SER A 58 9.82 15.19 -3.95
CA SER A 58 10.56 16.33 -3.38
C SER A 58 12.01 16.00 -2.97
N GLY A 59 12.29 14.75 -2.58
CA GLY A 59 13.61 14.29 -2.14
C GLY A 59 14.42 13.50 -3.17
N GLY A 60 13.94 13.34 -4.41
CA GLY A 60 14.62 12.53 -5.44
C GLY A 60 13.68 11.82 -6.41
N THR A 61 14.02 10.60 -6.80
CA THR A 61 13.21 9.76 -7.69
C THR A 61 12.84 8.46 -6.99
N LEU A 62 11.56 8.11 -6.99
CA LEU A 62 11.06 6.84 -6.50
C LEU A 62 10.97 5.84 -7.67
N PRO A 63 11.63 4.67 -7.61
CA PRO A 63 11.44 3.63 -8.61
C PRO A 63 10.05 3.02 -8.47
N GLY A 64 9.44 2.65 -9.60
CA GLY A 64 8.15 1.96 -9.61
C GLY A 64 7.99 1.12 -10.88
N TYR A 65 6.97 0.29 -10.89
CA TYR A 65 6.52 -0.42 -12.09
C TYR A 65 5.19 0.19 -12.55
N ALA A 66 5.08 0.52 -13.83
CA ALA A 66 3.84 1.00 -14.41
C ALA A 66 3.43 0.10 -15.57
N ALA A 67 2.13 -0.23 -15.62
CA ALA A 67 1.51 -0.94 -16.71
C ALA A 67 0.22 -0.22 -17.14
N ALA A 68 0.05 0.00 -18.44
CA ALA A 68 -1.16 0.62 -19.00
C ALA A 68 -1.47 0.01 -20.37
N PRO A 69 -2.74 0.04 -20.84
CA PRO A 69 -3.07 -0.40 -22.19
C PRO A 69 -2.23 0.32 -23.25
N ALA A 70 -1.77 -0.42 -24.26
CA ALA A 70 -0.95 0.14 -25.33
C ALA A 70 -1.68 1.18 -26.20
N ALA A 71 -3.01 1.06 -26.26
CA ALA A 71 -3.89 2.00 -26.93
C ALA A 71 -3.96 3.33 -26.16
N ALA A 72 -3.92 4.45 -26.88
CA ALA A 72 -4.08 5.76 -26.29
C ALA A 72 -5.46 5.93 -25.65
N GLY A 73 -5.50 6.47 -24.44
CA GLY A 73 -6.75 6.67 -23.70
C GLY A 73 -6.51 7.29 -22.33
N ARG A 74 -7.59 7.73 -21.68
CA ARG A 74 -7.58 8.11 -20.26
C ARG A 74 -8.13 6.94 -19.46
N TYR A 75 -7.28 6.33 -18.66
CA TYR A 75 -7.62 5.18 -17.84
C TYR A 75 -7.64 5.56 -16.36
N PRO A 76 -8.49 4.93 -15.53
CA PRO A 76 -8.34 5.00 -14.09
C PRO A 76 -6.99 4.39 -13.67
N VAL A 77 -6.42 4.90 -12.58
CA VAL A 77 -5.14 4.42 -12.04
C VAL A 77 -5.40 3.67 -10.74
N VAL A 78 -4.82 2.47 -10.65
CA VAL A 78 -4.69 1.73 -9.40
C VAL A 78 -3.25 1.90 -8.94
N LEU A 79 -3.06 2.53 -7.78
CA LEU A 79 -1.76 2.64 -7.12
C LEU A 79 -1.65 1.51 -6.10
N VAL A 80 -0.66 0.65 -6.28
CA VAL A 80 -0.32 -0.40 -5.31
C VAL A 80 0.91 0.06 -4.56
N ILE A 81 0.83 0.06 -3.23
CA ILE A 81 1.96 0.27 -2.34
C ILE A 81 2.16 -1.08 -1.65
N GLU A 82 3.33 -1.67 -1.83
CA GLU A 82 3.66 -2.91 -1.12
C GLU A 82 3.86 -2.61 0.36
N GLU A 83 3.30 -3.48 1.21
CA GLU A 83 3.31 -3.36 2.68
C GLU A 83 4.45 -4.17 3.30
#